data_AF-A0A1C5ZKN4-F1
#
_entry.id   AF-A0A1C5ZKN4-F1
#
_cell.length_a   1.000
_cell.length_b   1.000
_cell.length_c   1.000
_cell.angle_alpha   90.00
_cell.angle_beta   90.00
_cell.angle_gamma   90.00
#
_symmetry.space_group_name_H-M   'P 1'
#
loop_
_entity.id
_entity.type
_entity.pdbx_description
1 polymer ?
#
loop_
_entity_poly.entity_id
_entity_poly.type
_entity_poly.pdbx_seq_one_letter_code
_entity_poly.pdbx_strand_id
1 'polypeptide(L)'
;MTESMGSTGDEWEYIIRRLTPLECCRLQGFPDDWAEDIAIINPKASTVREWMIAWAEWWRLIGKDEGIQLPKDAKQVERWLADPTSDSGLYKMWGNGIALPCAMFVMEGIAEVLKEENSNEPE
;
A
#
# COMPACT_ATOMS: atom_id res chain seq x y z
N MET A 1 18.52 51.89 -34.78
CA MET A 1 17.22 51.23 -35.01
C MET A 1 17.51 49.77 -35.31
N THR A 2 17.39 48.92 -34.30
CA THR A 2 17.32 47.47 -34.46
C THR A 2 16.19 47.04 -33.54
N GLU A 3 15.02 46.83 -34.15
CA GLU A 3 13.88 46.18 -33.54
C GLU A 3 14.30 44.76 -33.15
N SER A 4 14.26 44.44 -31.86
CA SER A 4 14.31 43.06 -31.39
C SER A 4 12.88 42.58 -31.22
N MET A 5 12.51 41.66 -32.10
CA MET A 5 11.25 40.95 -32.20
C MET A 5 10.70 40.55 -30.83
N GLY A 6 9.40 40.80 -30.63
CA GLY A 6 8.66 40.29 -29.49
C GLY A 6 8.69 38.77 -29.45
N SER A 7 9.18 38.22 -28.35
CA SER A 7 9.04 36.81 -28.03
C SER A 7 7.61 36.57 -27.55
N THR A 8 6.70 36.35 -28.49
CA THR A 8 5.38 35.77 -28.20
C THR A 8 5.51 34.26 -28.25
N GLY A 9 5.94 33.66 -27.15
CA GLY A 9 5.91 32.22 -26.94
C GLY A 9 5.41 32.01 -25.52
N ASP A 10 4.22 31.44 -25.38
CA ASP A 10 3.69 30.98 -24.11
C ASP A 10 4.73 30.00 -23.52
N GLU A 11 5.50 30.45 -22.52
CA GLU A 11 6.51 29.63 -21.87
C GLU A 11 5.78 28.54 -21.08
N TRP A 12 5.92 27.29 -21.52
CA TRP A 12 5.33 26.17 -20.81
C TRP A 12 5.97 26.08 -19.43
N GLU A 13 5.21 26.42 -18.39
CA GLU A 13 5.66 26.30 -17.01
C GLU A 13 5.63 24.82 -16.60
N TYR A 14 6.80 24.17 -16.60
CA TYR A 14 6.92 22.79 -16.14
C TYR A 14 6.70 22.71 -14.63
N ILE A 15 5.78 21.81 -14.21
CA ILE A 15 5.52 21.54 -12.80
C ILE A 15 6.14 20.20 -12.40
N ILE A 16 7.04 20.23 -11.42
CA ILE A 16 7.58 19.03 -10.77
C ILE A 16 6.67 18.67 -9.60
N ARG A 17 6.06 17.47 -9.61
CA ARG A 17 5.24 16.95 -8.52
C ARG A 17 5.57 15.49 -8.18
N ARG A 18 5.15 15.05 -6.99
CA ARG A 18 5.18 13.64 -6.60
C ARG A 18 4.05 12.87 -7.29
N LEU A 19 4.24 11.57 -7.43
CA LEU A 19 3.15 10.65 -7.74
C LEU A 19 2.15 10.66 -6.58
N THR A 20 0.87 10.59 -6.91
CA THR A 20 -0.24 10.37 -5.98
C THR A 20 -0.28 8.90 -5.53
N PRO A 21 -0.96 8.57 -4.41
CA PRO A 21 -1.11 7.18 -4.00
C PRO A 21 -1.77 6.30 -5.06
N LEU A 22 -2.73 6.82 -5.83
CA LEU A 22 -3.37 6.11 -6.93
C LEU A 22 -2.41 5.83 -8.09
N GLU A 23 -1.55 6.80 -8.43
CA GLU A 23 -0.49 6.58 -9.43
C GLU A 23 0.51 5.52 -8.97
N CYS A 24 0.86 5.48 -7.68
CA CYS A 24 1.68 4.41 -7.09
C CYS A 24 0.99 3.04 -7.12
N CYS A 25 -0.32 2.98 -6.85
CA CYS A 25 -1.15 1.77 -6.97
C CYS A 25 -1.05 1.18 -8.40
N ARG A 26 -1.33 2.02 -9.40
CA ARG A 26 -1.25 1.66 -10.82
C ARG A 26 0.15 1.23 -11.23
N LEU A 27 1.18 1.92 -10.73
CA LEU A 27 2.58 1.57 -10.98
C LEU A 27 2.91 0.15 -10.48
N GLN A 28 2.33 -0.27 -9.35
CA GLN A 28 2.47 -1.62 -8.81
C GLN A 28 1.55 -2.65 -9.50
N GLY A 29 0.70 -2.23 -10.43
CA GLY A 29 -0.18 -3.09 -11.22
C GLY A 29 -1.47 -3.50 -10.51
N PHE A 30 -1.83 -2.83 -9.41
CA PHE A 30 -3.09 -3.06 -8.71
C PHE A 30 -4.26 -2.31 -9.39
N PRO A 31 -5.51 -2.79 -9.26
CA PRO A 31 -6.68 -2.06 -9.73
C PRO A 31 -6.92 -0.80 -8.90
N ASP A 32 -7.59 0.20 -9.50
CA ASP A 32 -7.77 1.52 -8.90
C ASP A 32 -8.50 1.48 -7.54
N ASP A 33 -9.45 0.55 -7.39
CA ASP A 33 -10.30 0.35 -6.21
C ASP A 33 -9.66 -0.52 -5.12
N TRP A 34 -8.42 -0.99 -5.31
CA TRP A 34 -7.79 -1.97 -4.41
C TRP A 34 -7.72 -1.52 -2.94
N ALA A 35 -7.51 -0.22 -2.72
CA ALA A 35 -7.39 0.38 -1.39
C ALA A 35 -8.66 1.12 -0.96
N GLU A 36 -9.76 1.00 -1.71
CA GLU A 36 -11.06 1.59 -1.37
C GLU A 36 -11.83 0.70 -0.38
N ASP A 37 -12.73 1.29 0.39
CA ASP A 37 -13.66 0.59 1.30
C ASP A 37 -13.04 -0.37 2.34
N ILE A 38 -11.76 -0.21 2.67
CA ILE A 38 -11.06 -1.03 3.68
C ILE A 38 -11.27 -0.54 5.13
N ALA A 39 -11.99 0.57 5.34
CA ALA A 39 -12.25 1.13 6.66
C ALA A 39 -13.23 0.26 7.47
N ILE A 40 -12.90 0.01 8.74
CA ILE A 40 -13.78 -0.69 9.68
C ILE A 40 -14.39 0.33 10.64
N ILE A 41 -15.55 0.85 10.27
CA ILE A 41 -16.32 1.79 11.09
C ILE A 41 -17.00 1.03 12.23
N ASN A 42 -16.88 1.53 13.46
CA ASN A 42 -17.43 0.91 14.68
C ASN A 42 -17.01 -0.57 14.86
N PRO A 43 -15.69 -0.85 14.97
CA PRO A 43 -15.19 -2.21 15.08
C PRO A 43 -15.70 -2.90 16.36
N LYS A 44 -15.90 -4.22 16.30
CA LYS A 44 -16.20 -5.01 17.50
C LYS A 44 -14.99 -4.99 18.44
N ALA A 45 -15.24 -5.09 19.73
CA ALA A 45 -14.17 -5.17 20.72
C ALA A 45 -13.19 -6.34 20.48
N SER A 46 -13.63 -7.45 19.86
CA SER A 46 -12.74 -8.54 19.45
C SER A 46 -11.76 -8.12 18.35
N THR A 47 -12.25 -7.44 17.31
CA THR A 47 -11.43 -6.91 16.21
C THR A 47 -10.40 -5.92 16.73
N VAL A 48 -10.80 -5.01 17.63
CA VAL A 48 -9.85 -4.07 18.26
C VAL A 48 -8.76 -4.83 19.03
N ARG A 49 -9.13 -5.86 19.79
CA ARG A 49 -8.16 -6.69 20.53
C ARG A 49 -7.19 -7.43 19.60
N GLU A 50 -7.67 -8.01 18.51
CA GLU A 50 -6.85 -8.70 17.52
C GLU A 50 -5.77 -7.76 16.95
N TRP A 51 -6.16 -6.54 16.58
CA TRP A 51 -5.21 -5.53 16.09
C TRP A 51 -4.25 -5.04 17.17
N MET A 52 -4.70 -4.88 18.42
CA MET A 52 -3.80 -4.54 19.53
C MET A 52 -2.72 -5.63 19.73
N ILE A 53 -3.08 -6.91 19.58
CA ILE A 53 -2.12 -8.03 19.65
C ILE A 53 -1.13 -7.95 18.49
N ALA A 54 -1.60 -7.74 17.26
CA ALA A 54 -0.73 -7.60 16.09
C ALA A 54 0.25 -6.43 16.23
N TRP A 55 -0.22 -5.27 16.70
CA TRP A 55 0.63 -4.10 16.97
C TRP A 55 1.66 -4.37 18.07
N ALA A 56 1.27 -5.07 19.15
CA ALA A 56 2.20 -5.43 20.22
C ALA A 56 3.33 -6.32 19.73
N GLU A 57 3.01 -7.30 18.87
CA GLU A 57 4.02 -8.21 18.31
C GLU A 57 4.92 -7.50 17.30
N TRP A 58 4.36 -6.72 16.38
CA TRP A 58 5.15 -5.91 15.44
C TRP A 58 6.08 -4.94 16.18
N TRP A 59 5.58 -4.28 17.23
CA TRP A 59 6.39 -3.37 18.04
C TRP A 59 7.52 -4.11 18.76
N ARG A 60 7.25 -5.29 19.30
CA ARG A 60 8.26 -6.14 19.96
C ARG A 60 9.39 -6.53 19.01
N LEU A 61 9.07 -6.79 17.74
CA LEU A 61 10.01 -7.27 16.71
C LEU A 61 10.76 -6.14 15.98
N ILE A 62 10.09 -5.02 15.73
CA ILE A 62 10.60 -3.94 14.84
C ILE A 62 10.52 -2.59 15.54
N GLY A 63 9.32 -2.21 15.99
CA GLY A 63 9.04 -0.85 16.44
C GLY A 63 9.88 -0.38 17.64
N LYS A 64 10.27 -1.29 18.54
CA LYS A 64 11.09 -0.97 19.71
C LYS A 64 12.47 -0.43 19.33
N ASP A 65 13.11 -1.04 18.35
CA ASP A 65 14.47 -0.67 17.92
C ASP A 65 14.46 0.59 17.05
N GLU A 66 13.34 0.86 16.37
CA GLU A 66 13.12 2.11 15.62
C GLU A 66 12.62 3.28 16.50
N GLY A 67 12.49 3.08 17.82
CA GLY A 67 12.03 4.11 18.75
C GLY A 67 10.54 4.46 18.62
N ILE A 68 9.76 3.62 17.94
CA ILE A 68 8.33 3.80 17.72
C ILE A 68 7.57 3.49 19.01
N GLN A 69 6.53 4.27 19.28
CA GLN A 69 5.67 4.07 20.45
C GLN A 69 4.54 3.11 20.11
N LEU A 70 4.32 2.10 20.95
CA LEU A 70 3.17 1.20 20.83
C LEU A 70 1.85 1.98 21.04
N PRO A 71 0.78 1.70 20.28
CA PRO A 71 -0.55 2.21 20.59
C PRO A 71 -0.93 1.90 22.04
N LYS A 72 -1.31 2.94 22.78
CA LYS A 72 -1.47 2.88 24.24
C LYS A 72 -2.86 2.41 24.66
N ASP A 73 -3.86 2.55 23.78
CA ASP A 73 -5.24 2.22 24.09
C ASP A 73 -6.08 1.77 22.88
N ALA A 74 -7.24 1.18 23.17
CA ALA A 74 -8.21 0.71 22.17
C ALA A 74 -8.73 1.84 21.26
N LYS A 75 -8.85 3.07 21.78
CA LYS A 75 -9.38 4.21 21.01
C LYS A 75 -8.44 4.61 19.87
N GLN A 76 -7.13 4.52 20.08
CA GLN A 76 -6.15 4.75 19.01
C GLN A 76 -6.30 3.73 17.89
N VAL A 77 -6.53 2.47 18.23
CA VAL A 77 -6.76 1.40 17.26
C VAL A 77 -8.09 1.59 16.53
N GLU A 78 -9.17 1.93 17.25
CA GLU A 78 -10.48 2.23 16.64
C GLU A 78 -10.38 3.37 15.61
N ARG A 79 -9.65 4.45 15.94
CA ARG A 79 -9.44 5.56 15.00
C ARG A 79 -8.63 5.16 13.78
N TRP A 80 -7.58 4.36 13.97
CA TRP A 80 -6.76 3.86 12.87
C TRP A 80 -7.57 2.94 11.94
N LEU A 81 -8.42 2.08 12.51
CA LEU A 81 -9.31 1.20 11.73
C LEU A 81 -10.38 1.97 10.96
N ALA A 82 -10.84 3.11 11.47
CA ALA A 82 -11.85 3.92 10.83
C ALA A 82 -11.32 4.74 9.64
N ASP A 83 -10.00 4.98 9.56
CA ASP A 83 -9.35 5.71 8.46
C ASP A 83 -7.94 5.13 8.17
N PRO A 84 -7.86 3.94 7.54
CA PRO A 84 -6.58 3.26 7.31
C PRO A 84 -5.81 3.80 6.10
N THR A 85 -6.38 4.71 5.32
CA THR A 85 -5.90 5.12 3.98
C THR A 85 -5.18 6.47 3.95
N SER A 86 -4.51 6.88 5.04
CA SER A 86 -3.68 8.10 4.98
C SER A 86 -2.64 8.02 3.85
N ASP A 87 -2.38 9.13 3.15
CA ASP A 87 -1.40 9.19 2.04
C ASP A 87 -0.04 8.58 2.43
N SER A 88 0.48 8.96 3.59
CA SER A 88 1.74 8.41 4.12
C SER A 88 1.70 6.89 4.31
N GLY A 89 0.55 6.35 4.73
CA GLY A 89 0.32 4.92 4.86
C GLY A 89 0.28 4.23 3.50
N LEU A 90 -0.42 4.81 2.53
CA LEU A 90 -0.50 4.28 1.17
C LEU A 90 0.87 4.30 0.46
N TYR A 91 1.64 5.39 0.58
CA TYR A 91 3.00 5.44 0.02
C TYR A 91 3.91 4.37 0.62
N LYS A 92 3.83 4.12 1.93
CA LYS A 92 4.58 3.04 2.58
C LYS A 92 4.12 1.66 2.13
N MET A 93 2.79 1.46 2.00
CA MET A 93 2.22 0.21 1.53
C MET A 93 2.68 -0.11 0.10
N TRP A 94 2.56 0.85 -0.82
CA TRP A 94 3.00 0.66 -2.19
C TRP A 94 4.51 0.56 -2.33
N GLY A 95 5.28 1.37 -1.58
CA GLY A 95 6.74 1.38 -1.66
C GLY A 95 7.42 0.13 -1.10
N ASN A 96 6.80 -0.57 -0.14
CA ASN A 96 7.29 -1.84 0.38
C ASN A 96 6.59 -3.07 -0.24
N GLY A 97 5.55 -2.86 -1.05
CA GLY A 97 4.79 -3.91 -1.70
C GLY A 97 5.55 -4.54 -2.88
N ILE A 98 5.15 -5.76 -3.23
CA ILE A 98 5.58 -6.42 -4.48
C ILE A 98 4.71 -5.93 -5.63
N ALA A 99 5.30 -5.77 -6.82
CA ALA A 99 4.53 -5.52 -8.04
C ALA A 99 3.62 -6.72 -8.33
N LEU A 100 2.31 -6.48 -8.43
CA LEU A 100 1.29 -7.52 -8.59
C LEU A 100 1.56 -8.45 -9.79
N PRO A 101 1.97 -7.96 -10.98
CA PRO A 101 2.25 -8.85 -12.11
C PRO A 101 3.38 -9.85 -11.85
N CYS A 102 4.39 -9.46 -11.07
CA CYS A 102 5.49 -10.35 -10.71
C CYS A 102 5.01 -11.46 -9.75
N ALA A 103 4.19 -11.10 -8.76
CA ALA A 103 3.62 -12.06 -7.84
C ALA A 103 2.69 -13.06 -8.56
N MET A 104 1.83 -12.57 -9.46
CA MET A 104 0.94 -13.41 -10.26
C MET A 104 1.72 -14.42 -11.10
N PHE A 105 2.74 -13.97 -11.84
CA PHE A 105 3.56 -14.85 -12.68
C PHE A 105 4.21 -16.00 -11.87
N VAL A 106 4.78 -15.71 -10.71
CA VAL A 106 5.42 -16.73 -9.86
C VAL A 106 4.38 -17.70 -9.30
N MET A 107 3.24 -17.19 -8.83
CA MET A 107 2.19 -18.02 -8.23
C MET A 107 1.50 -18.91 -9.27
N GLU A 108 1.30 -18.43 -10.50
CA GLU A 108 0.80 -19.22 -11.62
C GLU A 108 1.72 -20.39 -11.93
N GLY A 109 3.04 -20.15 -12.02
CA GLY A 109 4.01 -21.22 -12.24
C GLY A 109 4.04 -22.26 -11.12
N ILE A 110 3.95 -21.83 -9.85
CA ILE A 110 3.83 -22.75 -8.71
C ILE A 110 2.56 -23.59 -8.82
N ALA A 111 1.43 -22.96 -9.16
CA ALA A 111 0.16 -23.65 -9.29
C ALA A 111 0.16 -24.67 -10.45
N GLU A 112 0.87 -24.40 -11.55
CA GLU A 112 1.04 -25.35 -12.66
C GLU A 112 1.81 -26.59 -12.22
N VAL A 113 2.97 -26.42 -11.58
CA VAL A 113 3.78 -27.55 -11.07
C VAL A 113 2.98 -28.41 -10.10
N LEU A 114 2.27 -27.80 -9.15
CA LEU A 114 1.45 -28.54 -8.18
C LEU A 114 0.30 -29.30 -8.85
N LYS A 115 -0.29 -28.77 -9.93
CA LYS A 115 -1.34 -29.49 -10.67
C LYS A 115 -0.78 -30.72 -11.40
N GLU A 116 0.42 -30.61 -11.96
CA GLU A 116 1.10 -31.73 -12.61
C GLU A 116 1.43 -32.84 -11.61
N GLU A 117 1.96 -32.51 -10.43
CA GLU A 117 2.25 -33.50 -9.39
C GLU A 117 0.99 -34.25 -8.94
N ASN A 118 -0.09 -33.53 -8.62
CA ASN A 118 -1.36 -34.14 -8.20
C ASN A 118 -2.01 -35.00 -9.29
N SER A 119 -1.76 -34.70 -10.57
CA SER A 119 -2.30 -35.49 -11.70
C SER A 119 -1.47 -36.75 -11.97
N ASN A 120 -0.23 -36.79 -11.46
CA ASN A 120 0.72 -37.89 -11.67
C ASN A 120 0.88 -38.80 -10.44
N GLU A 121 0.21 -38.50 -9.32
CA GLU A 121 0.11 -39.43 -8.18
C GLU A 121 -0.77 -40.63 -8.56
N PRO A 122 -0.28 -41.88 -8.47
CA PRO A 122 -1.12 -43.06 -8.65
C PRO A 122 -2.10 -43.20 -7.48
N GLU A 123 -3.38 -43.49 -7.78
CA GLU A 123 -4.44 -43.82 -6.79
C GLU A 123 -4.02 -44.92 -5.79
#